data_AF-A0A966SI45-F1
#
_entry.id   AF-A0A966SI45-F1
#
_cell.length_a   1.000
_cell.length_b   1.000
_cell.length_c   1.000
_cell.angle_alpha   90.00
_cell.angle_beta   90.00
_cell.angle_gamma   90.00
#
_symmetry.space_group_name_H-M   'P 1'
#
loop_
_entity.id
_entity.type
_entity.pdbx_description
1 polymer ?
#
loop_
_entity_poly.entity_id
_entity_poly.type
_entity_poly.pdbx_seq_one_letter_code
_entity_poly.pdbx_strand_id
1 'polypeptide(L)'
;MNVPRQNWLLTRRHALKGLGVTLALPFLDSMVPLRAATADPALKARRSVFIYLPNGVCTADWQMKEAGADYQLSKPLVSLEKHRDVITPFSGLHHPNGLGHHHNCQSIWLTGGKIGPSERNTISVDQLMAQVTAPITRYSSLELSNQGGSLAVNPDGIQLPATFSPGLAFRELFEDPKGGIAKQRRGYQRRGSIIDAVLDEARSLSGQLGNEDKGRLEQYLT
;
A
#
# COMPACT_ATOMS: atom_id res chain seq x y z
N MET A 1 16.53 -12.44 -8.52
CA MET A 1 16.17 -11.39 -7.54
C MET A 1 17.40 -10.50 -7.34
N ASN A 2 17.51 -9.41 -8.09
CA ASN A 2 18.65 -8.49 -8.00
C ASN A 2 18.47 -7.60 -6.77
N VAL A 3 19.15 -7.95 -5.67
CA VAL A 3 19.26 -7.03 -4.53
C VAL A 3 20.12 -5.85 -4.99
N PRO A 4 19.61 -4.60 -4.97
CA PRO A 4 20.41 -3.44 -5.30
C PRO A 4 21.50 -3.28 -4.24
N ARG A 5 22.73 -3.69 -4.57
CA ARG A 5 23.89 -3.51 -3.70
C ARG A 5 24.51 -2.14 -3.99
N GLN A 6 24.69 -1.34 -2.95
CA GLN A 6 25.29 0.00 -3.02
C GLN A 6 26.82 -0.06 -3.15
N ASN A 7 27.33 -0.88 -4.07
CA ASN A 7 28.77 -1.11 -4.25
C ASN A 7 29.53 0.15 -4.73
N TRP A 8 28.80 1.21 -5.08
CA TRP A 8 29.31 2.51 -5.52
C TRP A 8 29.55 3.50 -4.38
N LEU A 9 29.17 3.16 -3.13
CA LEU A 9 29.48 4.00 -1.97
C LEU A 9 30.98 3.94 -1.65
N LEU A 10 31.68 5.03 -1.96
CA LEU A 10 33.11 5.18 -1.68
C LEU A 10 33.36 5.16 -0.18
N THR A 11 34.25 4.27 0.27
CA THR A 11 34.68 4.23 1.67
C THR A 11 35.54 5.46 2.01
N ARG A 12 35.50 5.92 3.27
CA ARG A 12 36.36 7.03 3.78
C ARG A 12 37.84 6.88 3.36
N ARG A 13 38.35 5.63 3.32
CA ARG A 13 39.70 5.29 2.90
C ARG A 13 39.96 5.54 1.40
N HIS A 14 38.96 5.33 0.53
CA HIS A 14 39.06 5.66 -0.90
C HIS A 14 39.02 7.17 -1.14
N ALA A 15 38.17 7.90 -0.40
CA ALA A 15 38.13 9.37 -0.46
C ALA A 15 39.46 9.99 -0.02
N LEU A 16 40.07 9.50 1.07
CA LEU A 16 41.37 9.98 1.55
C LEU A 16 42.54 9.63 0.62
N LYS A 17 42.46 8.52 -0.13
CA LYS A 17 43.45 8.16 -1.15
C LYS A 17 43.35 9.01 -2.42
N GLY A 18 42.18 9.59 -2.72
CA GLY A 18 41.95 10.45 -3.89
C GLY A 18 42.18 11.96 -3.66
N LEU A 19 42.47 12.36 -2.42
CA LEU A 19 42.63 13.77 -2.03
C LEU A 19 43.83 14.48 -2.67
N GLY A 20 44.78 13.75 -3.28
CA GLY A 20 45.91 14.31 -4.01
C GLY A 20 45.63 14.72 -5.46
N VAL A 21 44.47 14.35 -6.04
CA VAL A 21 44.14 14.59 -7.47
C VAL A 21 42.89 15.48 -7.64
N THR A 22 42.26 15.92 -6.55
CA THR A 22 40.94 16.57 -6.59
C THR A 22 41.02 18.10 -6.56
N LEU A 23 41.57 18.69 -7.62
CA LEU A 23 41.07 20.01 -8.03
C LEU A 23 39.72 19.80 -8.73
N ALA A 24 38.66 20.09 -7.98
CA ALA A 24 37.29 20.34 -8.44
C ALA A 24 36.57 19.19 -9.20
N LEU A 25 36.35 18.06 -8.55
CA LEU A 25 35.21 17.23 -8.96
C LEU A 25 33.93 17.81 -8.31
N PRO A 26 32.98 18.37 -9.08
CA PRO A 26 31.71 18.81 -8.52
C PRO A 26 30.97 17.62 -7.90
N PHE A 27 30.29 17.86 -6.79
CA PHE A 27 29.48 16.85 -6.13
C PHE A 27 28.35 16.44 -7.09
N LEU A 28 28.39 15.19 -7.57
CA LEU A 28 27.40 14.66 -8.51
C LEU A 28 26.18 14.13 -7.73
N ASP A 29 24.97 14.38 -8.24
CA ASP A 29 23.72 13.89 -7.63
C ASP A 29 23.69 12.35 -7.44
N SER A 30 24.44 11.61 -8.26
CA SER A 30 24.60 10.16 -8.13
C SER A 30 25.34 9.72 -6.87
N MET A 31 25.99 10.65 -6.15
CA MET A 31 26.69 10.41 -4.89
C MET A 31 25.79 10.60 -3.67
N VAL A 32 24.54 11.07 -3.85
CA VAL A 32 23.53 11.15 -2.80
C VAL A 32 22.90 9.76 -2.61
N PRO A 33 23.03 9.12 -1.44
CA PRO A 33 22.37 7.85 -1.19
C PRO A 33 20.86 7.99 -1.39
N LEU A 34 20.22 7.01 -2.04
CA LEU A 34 18.76 6.99 -2.27
C LEU A 34 17.92 7.12 -0.97
N ARG A 35 18.54 6.93 0.20
CA ARG A 35 17.94 7.07 1.54
C ARG A 35 18.44 8.29 2.32
N ALA A 36 19.31 9.12 1.73
CA ALA A 36 19.85 10.32 2.36
C ALA A 36 18.96 11.56 2.16
N ALA A 37 17.74 11.40 1.65
CA ALA A 37 16.75 12.45 1.73
C ALA A 37 16.50 12.74 3.22
N THR A 38 16.83 13.95 3.61
CA THR A 38 16.68 14.63 4.90
C THR A 38 15.22 14.68 5.36
N ALA A 39 14.61 13.53 5.61
CA ALA A 39 13.35 13.47 6.34
C ALA A 39 13.68 13.38 7.82
N ASP A 40 13.14 14.29 8.62
CA ASP A 40 13.03 14.15 10.07
C ASP A 40 12.65 12.68 10.39
N PRO A 41 13.37 11.98 11.28
CA PRO A 41 13.01 10.63 11.69
C PRO A 41 11.53 10.49 12.08
N ALA A 42 10.92 11.56 12.60
CA ALA A 42 9.48 11.64 12.91
C ALA A 42 8.58 11.58 11.65
N LEU A 43 9.07 11.98 10.48
CA LEU A 43 8.35 11.97 9.19
C LEU A 43 8.59 10.69 8.37
N LYS A 44 9.34 9.70 8.89
CA LYS A 44 9.58 8.46 8.16
C LYS A 44 8.31 7.62 8.07
N ALA A 45 7.65 7.68 6.92
CA ALA A 45 6.43 6.91 6.65
C ALA A 45 6.64 5.41 6.89
N ARG A 46 5.93 4.88 7.91
CA ARG A 46 5.79 3.43 8.14
C ARG A 46 4.83 2.88 7.08
N ARG A 47 5.13 1.69 6.57
CA ARG A 47 4.34 1.02 5.54
C ARG A 47 4.04 -0.40 6.00
N SER A 48 2.81 -0.82 5.79
CA SER A 48 2.34 -2.18 6.00
C SER A 48 2.01 -2.82 4.66
N VAL A 49 2.18 -4.14 4.57
CA VAL A 49 1.76 -4.93 3.42
C VAL A 49 0.98 -6.12 3.96
N PHE A 50 -0.23 -6.31 3.46
CA PHE A 50 -1.07 -7.44 3.79
C PHE A 50 -1.15 -8.35 2.58
N ILE A 51 -0.81 -9.63 2.76
CA ILE A 51 -0.78 -10.62 1.69
C ILE A 51 -1.76 -11.72 2.07
N TYR A 52 -2.72 -11.97 1.18
CA TYR A 52 -3.68 -13.06 1.33
C TYR A 52 -3.28 -14.24 0.46
N LEU A 53 -3.36 -15.44 1.04
CA LEU A 53 -3.05 -16.71 0.39
C LEU A 53 -4.35 -17.55 0.32
N PRO A 54 -5.13 -17.46 -0.77
CA PRO A 54 -6.42 -18.14 -0.88
C PRO A 54 -6.23 -19.65 -1.06
N ASN A 55 -6.78 -20.48 -0.15
CA ASN A 55 -7.03 -21.93 -0.28
C ASN A 55 -5.95 -22.83 -0.96
N GLY A 56 -4.74 -22.32 -1.17
CA GLY A 56 -3.68 -22.94 -1.96
C GLY A 56 -2.53 -23.46 -1.11
N VAL A 57 -2.76 -23.60 0.20
CA VAL A 57 -1.76 -24.05 1.16
C VAL A 57 -2.32 -25.15 2.04
N CYS A 58 -1.48 -26.10 2.42
CA CYS A 58 -1.79 -27.02 3.50
C CYS A 58 -1.70 -26.26 4.82
N THR A 59 -2.83 -25.85 5.39
CA THR A 59 -2.87 -25.03 6.62
C THR A 59 -2.11 -25.68 7.78
N ALA A 60 -2.17 -27.01 7.91
CA ALA A 60 -1.45 -27.74 8.94
C ALA A 60 0.08 -27.60 8.83
N ASP A 61 0.62 -27.47 7.61
CA ASP A 61 2.05 -27.27 7.38
C ASP A 61 2.50 -25.83 7.60
N TRP A 62 1.58 -24.86 7.66
CA TRP A 62 1.88 -23.45 7.87
C TRP A 62 1.86 -23.06 9.35
N GLN A 63 1.09 -23.77 10.17
CA GLN A 63 0.97 -23.49 11.60
C GLN A 63 2.28 -23.76 12.34
N MET A 64 2.55 -22.90 13.32
CA MET A 64 3.64 -23.09 14.27
C MET A 64 3.26 -24.16 15.27
N LYS A 65 4.16 -25.14 15.49
CA LYS A 65 3.94 -26.25 16.43
C LYS A 65 4.23 -25.86 17.88
N GLU A 66 5.14 -24.92 18.07
CA GLU A 66 5.65 -24.51 19.36
C GLU A 66 5.59 -22.98 19.49
N ALA A 67 5.36 -22.51 20.72
CA ALA A 67 5.39 -21.11 21.09
C ALA A 67 6.70 -20.77 21.82
N GLY A 68 7.03 -19.47 21.90
CA GLY A 68 8.23 -18.98 22.57
C GLY A 68 9.28 -18.42 21.59
N ALA A 69 10.35 -17.82 22.10
CA ALA A 69 11.38 -17.19 21.27
C ALA A 69 12.16 -18.20 20.41
N ASP A 70 12.29 -19.44 20.90
CA ASP A 70 13.02 -20.52 20.25
C ASP A 70 12.14 -21.37 19.31
N TYR A 71 11.06 -20.78 18.79
CA TYR A 71 10.14 -21.49 17.90
C TYR A 71 10.87 -22.06 16.67
N GLN A 72 10.40 -23.20 16.17
CA GLN A 72 10.86 -23.74 14.90
C GLN A 72 9.94 -23.31 13.77
N LEU A 73 10.50 -22.66 12.74
CA LEU A 73 9.74 -22.27 11.56
C LEU A 73 9.17 -23.51 10.87
N SER A 74 7.91 -23.42 10.47
CA SER A 74 7.25 -24.48 9.71
C SER A 74 7.88 -24.61 8.32
N LYS A 75 7.70 -25.77 7.67
CA LYS A 75 8.39 -26.12 6.41
C LYS A 75 8.32 -25.01 5.33
N PRO A 76 7.17 -24.37 5.08
CA PRO A 76 7.07 -23.27 4.11
C PRO A 76 7.85 -22.01 4.53
N LEU A 77 8.02 -21.79 5.83
CA LEU A 77 8.64 -20.59 6.40
C LEU A 77 10.16 -20.74 6.62
N VAL A 78 10.74 -21.92 6.45
CA VAL A 78 12.20 -22.17 6.63
C VAL A 78 13.07 -21.19 5.83
N SER A 79 12.61 -20.75 4.65
CA SER A 79 13.34 -19.75 3.84
C SER A 79 13.52 -18.39 4.53
N LEU A 80 12.74 -18.11 5.57
CA LEU A 80 12.77 -16.89 6.36
C LEU A 80 13.69 -16.99 7.59
N GLU A 81 14.34 -18.13 7.84
CA GLU A 81 15.20 -18.36 9.02
C GLU A 81 16.28 -17.27 9.17
N LYS A 82 16.89 -16.85 8.06
CA LYS A 82 17.86 -15.75 7.99
C LYS A 82 17.32 -14.37 8.41
N HIS A 83 16.01 -14.25 8.62
CA HIS A 83 15.29 -13.03 9.00
C HIS A 83 14.55 -13.19 10.33
N ARG A 84 14.87 -14.22 11.13
CA ARG A 84 14.24 -14.51 12.43
C ARG A 84 14.12 -13.29 13.34
N ASP A 85 15.15 -12.45 13.39
CA ASP A 85 15.19 -11.26 14.26
C ASP A 85 14.17 -10.17 13.89
N VAL A 86 13.52 -10.27 12.73
CA VAL A 86 12.57 -9.26 12.22
C VAL A 86 11.22 -9.86 11.83
N ILE A 87 10.96 -11.11 12.18
CA ILE A 87 9.67 -11.77 11.94
C ILE A 87 9.11 -12.34 13.24
N THR A 88 7.78 -12.39 13.34
CA THR A 88 7.09 -13.06 14.44
C THR A 88 5.88 -13.78 13.86
N PRO A 89 5.97 -15.11 13.70
CA PRO A 89 4.85 -15.92 13.24
C PRO A 89 3.75 -15.99 14.32
N PHE A 90 2.49 -15.87 13.90
CA PHE A 90 1.33 -16.10 14.76
C PHE A 90 0.50 -17.25 14.22
N SER A 91 -0.01 -18.12 15.09
CA SER A 91 -0.86 -19.26 14.74
C SER A 91 -2.09 -19.31 15.66
N GLY A 92 -3.15 -19.98 15.22
CA GLY A 92 -4.42 -20.08 15.96
C GLY A 92 -5.39 -18.91 15.75
N LEU A 93 -5.01 -17.89 14.97
CA LEU A 93 -5.90 -16.81 14.59
C LEU A 93 -6.94 -17.29 13.56
N HIS A 94 -8.20 -16.98 13.82
CA HIS A 94 -9.31 -17.27 12.93
C HIS A 94 -10.41 -16.23 13.10
N HIS A 95 -11.25 -16.06 12.08
CA HIS A 95 -12.45 -15.25 12.18
C HIS A 95 -13.58 -16.10 12.75
N PRO A 96 -14.14 -15.79 13.93
CA PRO A 96 -15.19 -16.60 14.54
C PRO A 96 -16.45 -16.66 13.67
N ASN A 97 -16.76 -15.56 12.97
CA ASN A 97 -17.92 -15.47 12.09
C ASN A 97 -17.69 -16.06 10.68
N GLY A 98 -16.50 -16.63 10.43
CA GLY A 98 -16.17 -17.32 9.18
C GLY A 98 -16.03 -18.84 9.35
N LEU A 99 -16.27 -19.39 10.54
CA LEU A 99 -16.18 -20.82 10.79
C LEU A 99 -17.22 -21.59 9.94
N GLY A 100 -16.83 -22.79 9.48
CA GLY A 100 -17.66 -23.63 8.62
C GLY A 100 -17.73 -23.21 7.15
N HIS A 101 -17.07 -22.10 6.78
CA HIS A 101 -16.99 -21.60 5.42
C HIS A 101 -15.62 -21.89 4.81
N HIS A 102 -15.56 -22.08 3.48
CA HIS A 102 -14.33 -22.52 2.79
C HIS A 102 -13.92 -21.60 1.64
N HIS A 103 -14.84 -21.27 0.73
CA HIS A 103 -14.51 -20.56 -0.52
C HIS A 103 -14.81 -19.06 -0.50
N ASN A 104 -15.39 -18.55 0.57
CA ASN A 104 -15.77 -17.14 0.73
C ASN A 104 -15.06 -16.44 1.88
N CYS A 105 -14.12 -17.10 2.58
CA CYS A 105 -13.40 -16.47 3.70
C CYS A 105 -12.59 -15.22 3.31
N GLN A 106 -12.25 -15.05 2.02
CA GLN A 106 -11.62 -13.82 1.52
C GLN A 106 -12.51 -12.58 1.67
N SER A 107 -13.84 -12.74 1.70
CA SER A 107 -14.75 -11.60 1.74
C SER A 107 -14.74 -10.88 3.10
N ILE A 108 -14.29 -11.56 4.15
CA ILE A 108 -14.20 -11.03 5.51
C ILE A 108 -12.75 -10.82 5.97
N TRP A 109 -11.78 -10.95 5.07
CA TRP A 109 -10.37 -10.78 5.38
C TRP A 109 -10.10 -9.34 5.82
N LEU A 110 -9.38 -9.17 6.93
CA LEU A 110 -9.13 -7.89 7.60
C LEU A 110 -10.35 -7.11 8.11
N THR A 111 -11.57 -7.61 7.94
CA THR A 111 -12.80 -6.99 8.49
C THR A 111 -13.38 -7.81 9.65
N GLY A 112 -13.23 -9.15 9.62
CA GLY A 112 -13.87 -10.04 10.58
C GLY A 112 -15.39 -10.06 10.49
N GLY A 113 -15.95 -9.62 9.35
CA GLY A 113 -17.37 -9.60 9.06
C GLY A 113 -18.03 -10.98 9.20
N LYS A 114 -19.36 -11.01 9.25
CA LYS A 114 -20.13 -12.26 9.36
C LYS A 114 -20.50 -12.77 7.98
N ILE A 115 -20.00 -13.95 7.63
CA ILE A 115 -20.36 -14.63 6.39
C ILE A 115 -21.81 -15.13 6.47
N GLY A 116 -22.58 -14.93 5.42
CA GLY A 116 -23.94 -15.48 5.29
C GLY A 116 -24.88 -14.61 4.46
N PRO A 117 -26.20 -14.90 4.50
CA PRO A 117 -27.20 -14.19 3.69
C PRO A 117 -27.29 -12.68 3.93
N SER A 118 -26.84 -12.23 5.10
CA SER A 118 -26.79 -10.80 5.48
C SER A 118 -25.35 -10.37 5.73
N GLU A 119 -24.42 -10.88 4.91
CA GLU A 119 -23.02 -10.51 4.99
C GLU A 119 -22.85 -9.01 4.81
N ARG A 120 -22.24 -8.39 5.82
CA ARG A 120 -21.90 -6.98 5.83
C ARG A 120 -20.51 -6.84 6.42
N ASN A 121 -19.68 -6.12 5.68
CA ASN A 121 -18.37 -5.69 6.15
C ASN A 121 -18.44 -4.26 6.64
N THR A 122 -17.38 -3.87 7.34
CA THR A 122 -17.07 -2.50 7.74
C THR A 122 -15.66 -2.18 7.29
N ILE A 123 -15.06 -1.12 7.84
CA ILE A 123 -13.66 -0.79 7.61
C ILE A 123 -12.74 -2.01 7.86
N SER A 124 -11.85 -2.25 6.90
CA SER A 124 -10.77 -3.23 7.00
C SER A 124 -9.55 -2.66 7.73
N VAL A 125 -8.74 -3.52 8.34
CA VAL A 125 -7.55 -3.10 9.11
C VAL A 125 -6.58 -2.25 8.28
N ASP A 126 -6.33 -2.61 7.03
CA ASP A 126 -5.46 -1.84 6.13
C ASP A 126 -6.01 -0.44 5.85
N GLN A 127 -7.34 -0.31 5.67
CA GLN A 127 -7.98 0.99 5.47
C GLN A 127 -7.99 1.84 6.76
N LEU A 128 -8.15 1.21 7.92
CA LEU A 128 -8.01 1.89 9.20
C LEU A 128 -6.58 2.42 9.39
N MET A 129 -5.57 1.63 9.02
CA MET A 129 -4.18 2.08 9.03
C MET A 129 -3.93 3.21 8.03
N ALA A 130 -4.52 3.14 6.84
CA ALA A 130 -4.40 4.16 5.81
C ALA A 130 -4.88 5.54 6.30
N GLN A 131 -5.92 5.62 7.14
CA GLN A 131 -6.37 6.89 7.72
C GLN A 131 -5.28 7.62 8.52
N VAL A 132 -4.38 6.87 9.15
CA VAL A 132 -3.28 7.42 9.95
C VAL A 132 -2.05 7.70 9.08
N THR A 133 -1.73 6.82 8.12
CA THR A 133 -0.51 6.94 7.32
C THR A 133 -0.65 7.80 6.08
N ALA A 134 -1.86 8.00 5.55
CA ALA A 134 -2.13 8.73 4.31
C ALA A 134 -1.52 10.14 4.25
N PRO A 135 -1.50 10.96 5.32
CA PRO A 135 -0.93 12.31 5.25
C PRO A 135 0.57 12.33 4.89
N ILE A 136 1.30 11.27 5.26
CA ILE A 136 2.76 11.17 5.11
C ILE A 136 3.20 10.21 3.99
N THR A 137 2.28 9.59 3.27
CA THR A 137 2.56 8.71 2.13
C THR A 137 2.13 9.33 0.80
N ARG A 138 2.75 8.91 -0.31
CA ARG A 138 2.32 9.30 -1.67
C ARG A 138 0.96 8.69 -2.03
N TYR A 139 0.76 7.44 -1.62
CA TYR A 139 -0.46 6.66 -1.77
C TYR A 139 -1.01 6.39 -0.37
N SER A 140 -2.29 6.69 -0.15
CA SER A 140 -2.98 6.35 1.11
C SER A 140 -3.08 4.84 1.28
N SER A 141 -3.44 4.15 0.20
CA SER A 141 -3.50 2.70 0.08
C SER A 141 -3.17 2.27 -1.36
N LEU A 142 -2.78 1.02 -1.54
CA LEU A 142 -2.56 0.40 -2.85
C LEU A 142 -3.11 -1.02 -2.84
N GLU A 143 -4.23 -1.21 -3.51
CA GLU A 143 -4.93 -2.47 -3.66
C GLU A 143 -4.39 -3.19 -4.90
N LEU A 144 -3.70 -4.30 -4.68
CA LEU A 144 -3.16 -5.14 -5.73
C LEU A 144 -3.83 -6.51 -5.72
N SER A 145 -4.10 -7.03 -6.91
CA SER A 145 -4.72 -8.34 -7.08
C SER A 145 -4.03 -9.11 -8.21
N ASN A 146 -4.09 -10.43 -8.16
CA ASN A 146 -3.70 -11.29 -9.27
C ASN A 146 -4.90 -11.75 -10.12
N GLN A 147 -6.12 -11.65 -9.58
CA GLN A 147 -7.36 -12.14 -10.21
C GLN A 147 -8.46 -11.07 -10.28
N GLY A 148 -8.13 -9.80 -10.00
CA GLY A 148 -9.06 -8.67 -10.11
C GLY A 148 -9.98 -8.44 -8.91
N GLY A 149 -10.08 -9.40 -7.97
CA GLY A 149 -10.79 -9.22 -6.71
C GLY A 149 -9.98 -8.39 -5.72
N SER A 150 -10.62 -7.43 -5.06
CA SER A 150 -10.02 -6.68 -3.96
C SER A 150 -10.38 -7.27 -2.62
N LEU A 151 -9.51 -7.01 -1.64
CA LEU A 151 -9.66 -7.48 -0.27
C LEU A 151 -9.82 -6.32 0.72
N ALA A 152 -9.58 -5.09 0.28
CA ALA A 152 -9.70 -3.90 1.08
C ALA A 152 -11.14 -3.39 1.08
N VAL A 153 -11.64 -3.02 2.26
CA VAL A 153 -13.02 -2.56 2.47
C VAL A 153 -13.02 -1.21 3.20
N ASN A 154 -13.77 -0.26 2.65
CA ASN A 154 -13.91 1.08 3.23
C ASN A 154 -14.86 1.08 4.46
N PRO A 155 -15.00 2.21 5.17
CA PRO A 155 -15.88 2.30 6.35
C PRO A 155 -17.35 1.92 6.10
N ASP A 156 -17.84 2.16 4.88
CA ASP A 156 -19.22 1.86 4.47
C ASP A 156 -19.43 0.38 4.09
N GLY A 157 -18.39 -0.45 4.19
CA GLY A 157 -18.46 -1.87 3.82
C GLY A 157 -18.30 -2.12 2.33
N ILE A 158 -17.92 -1.12 1.54
CA ILE A 158 -17.71 -1.22 0.10
C ILE A 158 -16.27 -1.66 -0.18
N GLN A 159 -16.12 -2.70 -1.00
CA GLN A 159 -14.81 -3.15 -1.47
C GLN A 159 -14.19 -2.12 -2.41
N LEU A 160 -12.93 -1.78 -2.16
CA LEU A 160 -12.17 -0.86 -3.01
C LEU A 160 -11.72 -1.56 -4.29
N PRO A 161 -11.56 -0.88 -5.44
CA PRO A 161 -11.06 -1.52 -6.65
C PRO A 161 -9.58 -1.90 -6.52
N ALA A 162 -9.19 -3.09 -6.99
CA ALA A 162 -7.79 -3.52 -7.01
C ALA A 162 -7.19 -3.49 -8.42
N THR A 163 -5.92 -3.09 -8.50
CA THR A 163 -5.15 -3.15 -9.75
C THR A 163 -4.63 -4.56 -9.96
N PHE A 164 -5.00 -5.17 -11.09
CA PHE A 164 -4.56 -6.52 -11.47
C PHE A 164 -3.45 -6.53 -12.53
N SER A 165 -3.11 -5.38 -13.09
CA SER A 165 -2.04 -5.25 -14.09
C SER A 165 -0.74 -4.81 -13.40
N PRO A 166 0.30 -5.68 -13.37
CA PRO A 166 1.60 -5.32 -12.81
C PRO A 166 2.23 -4.14 -13.55
N GLY A 167 2.00 -4.02 -14.86
CA GLY A 167 2.46 -2.91 -15.66
C GLY A 167 1.81 -1.59 -15.27
N LEU A 168 0.50 -1.55 -15.01
CA LEU A 168 -0.14 -0.34 -14.49
C LEU A 168 0.36 0.02 -13.09
N ALA A 169 0.46 -0.96 -12.19
CA ALA A 169 0.96 -0.74 -10.84
C ALA A 169 2.41 -0.22 -10.83
N PHE A 170 3.29 -0.78 -11.68
CA PHE A 170 4.67 -0.32 -11.82
C PHE A 170 4.73 1.12 -12.32
N ARG A 171 3.97 1.45 -13.37
CA ARG A 171 3.93 2.81 -13.92
C ARG A 171 3.44 3.81 -12.89
N GLU A 172 2.39 3.49 -12.17
CA GLU A 172 1.88 4.35 -11.12
C GLU A 172 2.93 4.59 -10.01
N LEU A 173 3.59 3.52 -9.54
CA LEU A 173 4.58 3.61 -8.47
C LEU A 173 5.89 4.28 -8.87
N PHE A 174 6.38 4.05 -10.09
CA PHE A 174 7.76 4.35 -10.47
C PHE A 174 7.93 5.31 -11.65
N GLU A 175 6.92 5.48 -12.51
CA GLU A 175 7.01 6.49 -13.56
C GLU A 175 6.77 7.90 -13.00
N ASP A 176 7.45 8.87 -13.61
CA ASP A 176 7.25 10.26 -13.27
C ASP A 176 5.85 10.72 -13.68
N PRO A 177 5.10 11.33 -12.74
CA PRO A 177 3.77 11.81 -13.04
C PRO A 177 3.83 12.93 -14.08
N LYS A 178 3.04 12.78 -15.15
CA LYS A 178 2.82 13.85 -16.13
C LYS A 178 2.30 15.10 -15.41
N GLY A 179 3.12 16.14 -15.31
CA GLY A 179 2.80 17.39 -14.60
C GLY A 179 3.31 17.50 -13.16
N GLY A 180 4.20 16.61 -12.72
CA GLY A 180 4.96 16.72 -11.48
C GLY A 180 4.29 16.14 -10.23
N ILE A 181 5.11 15.82 -9.23
CA ILE A 181 4.73 15.10 -8.00
C ILE A 181 3.63 15.84 -7.21
N ALA A 182 3.69 17.17 -7.17
CA ALA A 182 2.72 17.99 -6.44
C ALA A 182 1.30 17.90 -7.05
N LYS A 183 1.19 17.86 -8.38
CA LYS A 183 -0.11 17.73 -9.07
C LYS A 183 -0.72 16.36 -8.84
N GLN A 184 0.10 15.31 -8.87
CA GLN A 184 -0.33 13.95 -8.61
C GLN A 184 -0.78 13.74 -7.15
N ARG A 185 -0.04 14.29 -6.17
CA ARG A 185 -0.40 14.21 -4.74
C ARG A 185 -1.76 14.88 -4.46
N ARG A 186 -2.03 16.04 -5.07
CA ARG A 186 -3.35 16.68 -5.02
C ARG A 186 -4.44 15.80 -5.62
N GLY A 187 -4.15 15.10 -6.72
CA GLY A 187 -5.07 14.14 -7.34
C GLY A 187 -5.44 12.98 -6.41
N TYR A 188 -4.47 12.40 -5.70
CA TYR A 188 -4.74 11.31 -4.75
C TYR A 188 -5.52 11.78 -3.51
N GLN A 189 -5.23 12.98 -3.01
CA GLN A 189 -6.03 13.57 -1.93
C GLN A 189 -7.48 13.81 -2.36
N ARG A 190 -7.71 14.26 -3.61
CA ARG A 190 -9.05 14.42 -4.19
C ARG A 190 -9.77 13.10 -4.39
N ARG A 191 -9.09 12.01 -4.76
CA ARG A 191 -9.70 10.66 -4.82
C ARG A 191 -10.24 10.18 -3.47
N GLY A 192 -9.70 10.67 -2.36
CA GLY A 192 -10.25 10.41 -1.02
C GLY A 192 -11.55 11.19 -0.73
N SER A 193 -11.78 12.31 -1.42
CA SER A 193 -13.03 13.08 -1.35
C SER A 193 -13.71 13.09 -2.71
N ILE A 194 -14.29 11.95 -3.08
CA ILE A 194 -15.03 11.78 -4.34
C ILE A 194 -16.16 12.80 -4.43
N ILE A 195 -16.78 13.15 -3.31
CA ILE A 195 -17.87 14.15 -3.26
C ILE A 195 -17.35 15.55 -3.58
N ASP A 196 -16.23 16.00 -2.99
CA ASP A 196 -15.68 17.32 -3.31
C ASP A 196 -15.13 17.39 -4.73
N ALA A 197 -14.56 16.28 -5.22
CA ALA A 197 -14.06 16.20 -6.59
C ALA A 197 -15.20 16.30 -7.62
N VAL A 198 -16.31 15.59 -7.39
CA VAL A 198 -17.50 15.65 -8.24
C VAL A 198 -18.16 17.04 -8.14
N LEU A 199 -18.18 17.66 -6.96
CA LEU A 199 -18.69 19.02 -6.78
C LEU A 199 -17.85 20.08 -7.50
N ASP A 200 -16.53 19.97 -7.47
CA ASP A 200 -15.62 20.88 -8.19
C ASP A 200 -15.79 20.74 -9.71
N GLU A 201 -15.93 19.51 -10.21
CA GLU A 201 -16.16 19.24 -11.63
C GLU A 201 -17.55 19.70 -12.07
N ALA A 202 -18.58 19.46 -11.25
CA ALA A 202 -19.93 19.95 -11.47
C ALA A 202 -20.01 21.49 -11.47
N ARG A 203 -19.26 22.18 -10.60
CA ARG A 203 -19.15 23.65 -10.60
C ARG A 203 -18.44 24.17 -11.84
N SER A 204 -17.36 23.51 -12.28
CA SER A 204 -16.68 23.86 -13.52
C SER A 204 -17.58 23.69 -14.73
N LEU A 205 -18.38 22.62 -14.77
CA LEU A 205 -19.35 22.35 -15.83
C LEU A 205 -20.52 23.34 -15.81
N SER A 206 -21.02 23.69 -14.62
CA SER A 206 -22.04 24.73 -14.44
C SER A 206 -21.58 26.07 -15.04
N GLY A 207 -20.31 26.42 -14.92
CA GLY A 207 -19.74 27.63 -15.54
C GLY A 207 -19.78 27.66 -17.08
N GLN A 208 -19.91 26.50 -17.73
CA GLN A 208 -19.90 26.35 -19.19
C GLN A 208 -21.31 26.11 -19.78
N LEU A 209 -22.31 25.88 -18.94
CA LEU A 209 -23.69 25.57 -19.34
C LEU A 209 -24.56 26.84 -19.47
N GLY A 210 -25.53 26.79 -20.39
CA GLY A 210 -26.56 27.82 -20.54
C GLY A 210 -27.56 27.83 -19.36
N ASN A 211 -28.31 28.92 -19.21
CA ASN A 211 -29.22 29.10 -18.07
C ASN A 211 -30.29 27.99 -17.92
N GLU A 212 -30.77 27.40 -19.02
CA GLU A 212 -31.73 26.28 -18.96
C GLU A 212 -31.09 24.99 -18.42
N ASP A 213 -29.84 24.71 -18.78
CA ASP A 213 -29.15 23.48 -18.37
C ASP A 213 -28.57 23.55 -16.95
N LYS A 214 -28.26 24.76 -16.47
CA LYS A 214 -27.85 24.99 -15.08
C LYS A 214 -28.89 24.53 -14.07
N GLY A 215 -30.17 24.84 -14.33
CA GLY A 215 -31.27 24.44 -13.45
C GLY A 215 -31.42 22.91 -13.37
N ARG A 216 -31.21 22.20 -14.48
CA ARG A 216 -31.22 20.72 -14.50
C ARG A 216 -30.04 20.13 -13.73
N LEU A 217 -28.84 20.69 -13.90
CA LEU A 217 -27.65 20.23 -13.18
C LEU A 217 -27.80 20.41 -11.66
N GLU A 218 -28.36 21.54 -11.22
CA GLU A 218 -28.60 21.85 -9.81
C GLU A 218 -29.59 20.88 -9.17
N GLN A 219 -30.63 20.49 -9.92
CA GLN A 219 -31.62 19.50 -9.51
C GLN A 219 -31.05 18.07 -9.35
N TYR A 220 -29.92 17.76 -10.01
CA TYR A 220 -29.20 16.48 -9.88
C TYR A 220 -28.17 16.46 -8.75
N LEU A 221 -27.76 17.63 -8.24
CA LEU A 221 -26.73 17.77 -7.20
C LEU A 221 -27.30 17.99 -5.79
N THR A 222 -28.64 18.02 -5.67
CA THR A 222 -29.39 18.12 -4.41
C THR A 222 -29.89 16.74 -3.99
#